data_AF-A8MJY7-F1
#
_entry.id   AF-A8MJY7-F1
#
_cell.length_a   1.000
_cell.length_b   1.000
_cell.length_c   1.000
_cell.angle_alpha   90.00
_cell.angle_beta   90.00
_cell.angle_gamma   90.00
#
_symmetry.space_group_name_H-M   'P 1'
#
loop_
_entity.id
_entity.type
_entity.pdbx_description
1 polymer ?
#
loop_
_entity_poly.entity_id
_entity_poly.type
_entity_poly.pdbx_seq_one_letter_code
_entity_poly.pdbx_strand_id
1 'polypeptide(L)'
;MNLWIKGIILGFVMVMPGMSGGTAFLIFGLYEDLIKDLMKRNIKPYLPLIGGIIAGIFISGMAFGFVFENYRDATVSFLLGCLLASIKSVLYGCPKMNGGFLGIAILGTMIGAVMVGEPLSFGGMEEEVSFLALFIGGALATAAMIIPGIPGSSVLILMGVYDVMFVSINELDIVNLLVFGAGAIMGTVLLLNILSQLYDRYKAKLSYFFAGLILGSSRSMVPSTLSVPIIMVFVIGFALVWFSSNRQGGELEAA
;
A
#
# COMPACT_ATOMS: atom_id res chain seq x y z
N MET A 1 22.56 -16.18 -12.43
CA MET A 1 21.20 -16.45 -11.91
C MET A 1 20.20 -16.27 -13.04
N ASN A 2 19.34 -17.26 -13.28
CA ASN A 2 18.31 -17.20 -14.32
C ASN A 2 17.37 -15.99 -14.08
N LEU A 3 16.97 -15.28 -15.15
CA LEU A 3 16.03 -14.14 -15.08
C LEU A 3 14.72 -14.52 -14.40
N TRP A 4 14.28 -15.78 -14.54
CA TRP A 4 13.09 -16.28 -13.85
C TRP A 4 13.23 -16.29 -12.33
N ILE A 5 14.37 -16.76 -11.81
CA ILE A 5 14.67 -16.77 -10.35
C ILE A 5 14.84 -15.34 -9.84
N LYS A 6 15.55 -14.48 -10.60
CA LYS A 6 15.62 -13.05 -10.28
C LYS A 6 14.22 -12.44 -10.20
N GLY A 7 13.33 -12.82 -11.11
CA GLY A 7 11.94 -12.38 -11.12
C GLY A 7 11.19 -12.80 -9.87
N ILE A 8 11.28 -14.05 -9.44
CA ILE A 8 10.59 -14.53 -8.22
C ILE A 8 11.05 -13.73 -6.99
N ILE A 9 12.36 -13.52 -6.83
CA ILE A 9 12.91 -12.76 -5.71
C ILE A 9 12.46 -11.29 -5.79
N LEU A 10 12.46 -10.69 -6.97
CA LEU A 10 11.94 -9.34 -7.20
C LEU A 10 10.45 -9.22 -6.86
N GLY A 11 9.64 -10.21 -7.25
CA GLY A 11 8.22 -10.25 -6.92
C GLY A 11 7.98 -10.29 -5.41
N PHE A 12 8.76 -11.09 -4.67
CA PHE A 12 8.72 -11.10 -3.21
C PHE A 12 9.12 -9.74 -2.61
N VAL A 13 10.20 -9.12 -3.10
CA VAL A 13 10.67 -7.81 -2.63
C VAL A 13 9.63 -6.71 -2.90
N MET A 14 8.92 -6.77 -4.02
CA MET A 14 7.88 -5.80 -4.38
C MET A 14 6.65 -5.85 -3.47
N VAL A 15 6.38 -7.00 -2.83
CA VAL A 15 5.29 -7.14 -1.84
C VAL A 15 5.71 -6.58 -0.47
N MET A 16 7.02 -6.48 -0.19
CA MET A 16 7.53 -6.00 1.08
C MET A 16 7.41 -4.46 1.18
N PRO A 17 6.85 -3.93 2.29
CA PRO A 17 6.69 -2.49 2.47
C PRO A 17 8.04 -1.78 2.55
N GLY A 18 8.15 -0.62 1.90
CA GLY A 18 9.35 0.23 1.94
C GLY A 18 10.46 -0.16 0.95
N MET A 19 10.25 -1.16 0.11
CA MET A 19 11.19 -1.57 -0.93
C MET A 19 10.70 -1.13 -2.31
N SER A 20 11.39 -0.17 -2.94
CA SER A 20 11.08 0.23 -4.32
C SER A 20 11.51 -0.86 -5.30
N GLY A 21 10.62 -1.22 -6.23
CA GLY A 21 10.94 -2.14 -7.32
C GLY A 21 12.16 -1.67 -8.14
N GLY A 22 12.32 -0.36 -8.34
CA GLY A 22 13.47 0.24 -9.03
C GLY A 22 14.80 -0.01 -8.31
N THR A 23 14.82 0.13 -6.98
CA THR A 23 16.00 -0.18 -6.15
C THR A 23 16.34 -1.65 -6.22
N ALA A 24 15.33 -2.52 -6.23
CA ALA A 24 15.54 -3.95 -6.38
C ALA A 24 16.16 -4.30 -7.75
N PHE A 25 15.68 -3.68 -8.85
CA PHE A 25 16.31 -3.83 -10.17
C PHE A 25 17.77 -3.37 -10.22
N LEU A 26 18.11 -2.28 -9.52
CA LEU A 26 19.50 -1.79 -9.39
C LEU A 26 20.39 -2.80 -8.65
N ILE A 27 19.92 -3.32 -7.50
CA ILE A 27 20.65 -4.33 -6.70
C ILE A 27 20.93 -5.60 -7.54
N PHE A 28 19.97 -6.03 -8.37
CA PHE A 28 20.15 -7.20 -9.24
C PHE A 28 20.95 -6.92 -10.53
N GLY A 29 21.43 -5.69 -10.72
CA GLY A 29 22.18 -5.24 -11.89
C GLY A 29 21.36 -5.29 -13.18
N LEU A 30 20.03 -5.17 -13.08
CA LEU A 30 19.11 -5.29 -14.22
C LEU A 30 18.64 -3.93 -14.74
N TYR A 31 18.80 -2.87 -13.94
CA TYR A 31 18.18 -1.58 -14.20
C TYR A 31 18.64 -0.94 -15.53
N GLU A 32 19.94 -0.82 -15.74
CA GLU A 32 20.48 -0.15 -16.93
C GLU A 32 20.10 -0.86 -18.23
N ASP A 33 20.24 -2.19 -18.25
CA ASP A 33 19.96 -3.00 -19.43
C ASP A 33 18.47 -2.99 -19.76
N LEU A 34 17.62 -3.09 -18.73
CA LEU A 34 16.16 -3.00 -18.87
C LEU A 34 15.73 -1.67 -19.49
N ILE A 35 16.28 -0.54 -19.02
CA ILE A 35 15.96 0.79 -19.57
C ILE A 35 16.44 0.90 -21.02
N LYS A 36 17.68 0.49 -21.31
CA LYS A 36 18.24 0.51 -22.67
C LYS A 36 17.39 -0.31 -23.65
N ASP A 37 16.95 -1.49 -23.24
CA ASP A 37 16.15 -2.38 -24.08
C ASP A 37 14.68 -1.93 -24.19
N LEU A 38 14.10 -1.35 -23.14
CA LEU A 38 12.76 -0.75 -23.19
C LEU A 38 12.69 0.42 -24.18
N MET A 39 13.71 1.29 -24.20
CA MET A 39 13.81 2.37 -25.20
C MET A 39 13.87 1.83 -26.63
N LYS A 40 14.46 0.64 -26.83
CA LYS A 40 14.50 -0.06 -28.12
C LYS A 40 13.26 -0.92 -28.38
N ARG A 41 12.26 -0.89 -27.49
CA ARG A 41 11.06 -1.76 -27.49
C ARG A 41 11.37 -3.27 -27.50
N ASN A 42 12.55 -3.67 -27.02
CA ASN A 42 12.99 -5.07 -27.00
C ASN A 42 12.67 -5.75 -25.66
N ILE A 43 11.39 -6.04 -25.42
CA ILE A 43 10.92 -6.63 -24.15
C ILE A 43 11.07 -8.16 -24.06
N LYS A 44 11.25 -8.84 -25.19
CA LYS A 44 11.25 -10.31 -25.27
C LYS A 44 12.23 -10.99 -24.31
N PRO A 45 13.48 -10.51 -24.13
CA PRO A 45 14.44 -11.12 -23.20
C PRO A 45 13.97 -11.11 -21.74
N TYR A 46 13.08 -10.17 -21.38
CA TYR A 46 12.59 -9.97 -20.02
C TYR A 46 11.27 -10.67 -19.74
N LEU A 47 10.67 -11.40 -20.69
CA LEU A 47 9.46 -12.19 -20.43
C LEU A 47 9.63 -13.20 -19.28
N PRO A 48 10.75 -13.95 -19.17
CA PRO A 48 10.98 -14.82 -18.01
C PRO A 48 11.09 -14.05 -16.69
N LEU A 49 11.63 -12.82 -16.73
CA LEU A 49 11.72 -11.95 -15.56
C LEU A 49 10.32 -11.51 -15.10
N ILE A 50 9.48 -11.04 -16.03
CA ILE A 50 8.10 -10.63 -15.76
C ILE A 50 7.29 -11.82 -15.21
N GLY A 51 7.40 -12.99 -15.85
CA GLY A 51 6.75 -14.21 -15.37
C GLY A 51 7.20 -14.61 -13.97
N GLY A 52 8.50 -14.47 -13.68
CA GLY A 52 9.04 -14.66 -12.33
C GLY A 52 8.48 -13.66 -11.32
N ILE A 53 8.38 -12.37 -11.67
CA ILE A 53 7.81 -11.32 -10.79
C ILE A 53 6.37 -11.65 -10.44
N ILE A 54 5.55 -11.99 -11.46
CA ILE A 54 4.16 -12.39 -11.26
C ILE A 54 4.10 -13.59 -10.31
N ALA A 55 4.86 -14.65 -10.59
CA ALA A 55 4.92 -15.83 -9.71
C ALA A 55 5.36 -15.47 -8.28
N GLY A 56 6.36 -14.62 -8.12
CA GLY A 56 6.84 -14.16 -6.81
C GLY A 56 5.78 -13.38 -6.02
N ILE A 57 5.03 -12.49 -6.68
CA ILE A 57 3.89 -11.76 -6.07
C ILE A 57 2.80 -12.75 -5.62
N PHE A 58 2.44 -13.72 -6.46
CA PHE A 58 1.42 -14.72 -6.10
C PHE A 58 1.88 -15.64 -4.97
N ILE A 59 3.10 -16.18 -5.03
CA ILE A 59 3.64 -17.08 -4.00
C ILE A 59 3.76 -16.35 -2.66
N SER A 60 4.28 -15.12 -2.67
CA SER A 60 4.39 -14.30 -1.45
C SER A 60 3.03 -13.90 -0.90
N GLY A 61 2.06 -13.58 -1.76
CA GLY A 61 0.67 -13.33 -1.35
C GLY A 61 -0.01 -14.55 -0.73
N MET A 62 0.17 -15.74 -1.32
CA MET A 62 -0.32 -17.00 -0.74
C MET A 62 0.35 -17.30 0.60
N ALA A 63 1.66 -17.14 0.71
CA ALA A 63 2.39 -17.34 1.96
C ALA A 63 1.94 -16.35 3.04
N PHE A 64 1.76 -15.07 2.68
CA PHE A 64 1.22 -14.06 3.57
C PHE A 64 -0.20 -14.41 4.01
N GLY A 65 -1.07 -14.83 3.09
CA GLY A 65 -2.43 -15.28 3.39
C GLY A 65 -2.43 -16.44 4.39
N PHE A 66 -1.59 -17.46 4.16
CA PHE A 66 -1.44 -18.59 5.07
C PHE A 66 -0.98 -18.16 6.47
N VAL A 67 0.03 -17.28 6.56
CA VAL A 67 0.52 -16.76 7.85
C VAL A 67 -0.53 -15.89 8.53
N PHE A 68 -1.26 -15.06 7.77
CA PHE A 68 -2.31 -14.21 8.30
C PHE A 68 -3.49 -15.02 8.85
N GLU A 69 -3.87 -16.12 8.19
CA GLU A 69 -4.96 -17.00 8.63
C GLU A 69 -4.58 -17.80 9.89
N ASN A 70 -3.36 -18.36 9.93
CA ASN A 70 -2.91 -19.21 11.04
C ASN A 70 -2.33 -18.42 12.22
N TYR A 71 -1.75 -17.24 11.97
CA TYR A 71 -1.06 -16.40 12.95
C TYR A 71 -1.53 -14.94 12.87
N ARG A 72 -2.85 -14.75 12.81
CA ARG A 72 -3.49 -13.43 12.67
C ARG A 72 -2.94 -12.40 13.65
N ASP A 73 -3.00 -12.70 14.95
CA ASP A 73 -2.59 -11.77 16.01
C ASP A 73 -1.12 -11.36 15.91
N ALA A 74 -0.23 -12.30 15.60
CA ALA A 74 1.19 -12.00 15.38
C ALA A 74 1.38 -11.13 14.13
N THR A 75 0.69 -11.44 13.04
CA THR A 75 0.80 -10.71 11.77
C THR A 75 0.29 -9.28 11.89
N VAL A 76 -0.90 -9.06 12.45
CA VAL A 76 -1.43 -7.69 12.65
C VAL A 76 -0.60 -6.91 13.65
N SER A 77 -0.06 -7.57 14.67
CA SER A 77 0.83 -6.94 15.66
C SER A 77 2.16 -6.48 15.03
N PHE A 78 2.76 -7.31 14.17
CA PHE A 78 3.93 -6.93 13.38
C PHE A 78 3.65 -5.71 12.50
N LEU A 79 2.54 -5.76 11.75
CA LEU A 79 2.14 -4.69 10.83
C LEU A 79 1.80 -3.40 11.57
N LEU A 80 1.15 -3.49 12.73
CA LEU A 80 0.87 -2.34 13.60
C LEU A 80 2.18 -1.67 14.06
N GLY A 81 3.20 -2.46 14.43
CA GLY A 81 4.53 -1.97 14.76
C GLY A 81 5.15 -1.19 13.59
N CYS A 82 5.16 -1.79 12.40
CA CYS A 82 5.64 -1.15 11.17
C CYS A 82 4.89 0.14 10.85
N LEU A 83 3.55 0.11 10.95
CA LEU A 83 2.66 1.22 10.65
C LEU A 83 2.92 2.40 11.59
N LEU A 84 2.99 2.18 12.90
CA LEU A 84 3.25 3.25 13.86
C LEU A 84 4.67 3.82 13.76
N ALA A 85 5.67 2.97 13.50
CA ALA A 85 7.04 3.42 13.26
C ALA A 85 7.17 4.31 12.01
N SER A 86 6.32 4.11 10.99
CA SER A 86 6.30 4.91 9.77
C SER A 86 5.96 6.38 9.99
N ILE A 87 5.26 6.72 11.09
CA ILE A 87 4.93 8.13 11.44
C ILE A 87 6.18 8.98 11.50
N LYS A 88 7.27 8.44 12.06
CA LYS A 88 8.56 9.13 12.11
C LYS A 88 9.11 9.40 10.71
N SER A 89 9.05 8.41 9.82
CA SER A 89 9.50 8.56 8.44
C SER A 89 8.69 9.61 7.69
N VAL A 90 7.36 9.62 7.88
CA VAL A 90 6.47 10.61 7.24
C VAL A 90 6.75 12.03 7.74
N LEU A 91 7.04 12.19 9.04
CA LEU A 91 7.35 13.51 9.63
C LEU A 91 8.81 13.94 9.45
N TYR A 92 9.64 13.13 8.78
CA TYR A 92 11.06 13.45 8.59
C TYR A 92 11.25 14.76 7.81
N GLY A 93 12.14 15.62 8.30
CA GLY A 93 12.41 16.93 7.72
C GLY A 93 11.25 17.94 7.80
N CYS A 94 10.20 17.67 8.59
CA CYS A 94 9.12 18.62 8.81
C CYS A 94 9.43 19.56 10.00
N PRO A 95 8.87 20.80 10.00
CA PRO A 95 8.96 21.68 11.16
C PRO A 95 8.35 21.05 12.41
N LYS A 96 8.79 21.52 13.58
CA LYS A 96 8.22 21.09 14.87
C LYS A 96 6.71 21.36 14.94
N MET A 97 6.02 20.50 15.68
CA MET A 97 4.58 20.58 15.89
C MET A 97 4.17 21.96 16.42
N ASN A 98 3.12 22.54 15.83
CA ASN A 98 2.45 23.74 16.32
C ASN A 98 0.92 23.49 16.39
N GLY A 99 0.15 24.44 16.90
CA GLY A 99 -1.31 24.27 17.03
C GLY A 99 -2.04 24.00 15.70
N GLY A 100 -1.56 24.58 14.59
CA GLY A 100 -2.12 24.33 13.26
C GLY A 100 -1.84 22.91 12.76
N PHE A 101 -0.61 22.43 12.92
CA PHE A 101 -0.23 21.06 12.56
C PHE A 101 -0.93 20.03 13.45
N LEU A 102 -1.11 20.33 14.73
CA LEU A 102 -1.88 19.48 15.64
C LEU A 102 -3.34 19.36 15.18
N GLY A 103 -3.97 20.48 14.79
CA GLY A 103 -5.34 20.46 14.24
C GLY A 103 -5.45 19.59 12.98
N ILE A 104 -4.46 19.66 12.08
CA ILE A 104 -4.41 18.83 10.86
C ILE A 104 -4.19 17.35 11.19
N ALA A 105 -3.31 17.04 12.15
CA ALA A 105 -3.08 15.66 12.59
C ALA A 105 -4.34 15.06 13.27
N ILE A 106 -5.05 15.85 14.08
CA ILE A 106 -6.34 15.45 14.67
C ILE A 106 -7.36 15.17 13.58
N LEU A 107 -7.48 16.06 12.58
CA LEU A 107 -8.37 15.84 11.43
C LEU A 107 -8.05 14.53 10.71
N GLY A 108 -6.76 14.28 10.42
CA GLY A 108 -6.31 13.02 9.84
C GLY A 108 -6.66 11.82 10.72
N THR A 109 -6.49 11.93 12.03
CA THR A 109 -6.83 10.86 12.99
C THR A 109 -8.32 10.54 12.98
N MET A 110 -9.18 11.56 12.94
CA MET A 110 -10.63 11.39 12.85
C MET A 110 -11.03 10.69 11.55
N ILE A 111 -10.49 11.14 10.40
CA ILE A 111 -10.79 10.52 9.10
C ILE A 111 -10.30 9.07 9.07
N GLY A 112 -9.07 8.80 9.54
CA GLY A 112 -8.50 7.45 9.56
C GLY A 112 -9.30 6.50 10.44
N ALA A 113 -9.79 6.98 11.59
CA ALA A 113 -10.65 6.20 12.47
C ALA A 113 -12.01 5.90 11.85
N VAL A 114 -12.61 6.84 11.12
CA VAL A 114 -13.89 6.63 10.42
C VAL A 114 -13.75 5.65 9.25
N MET A 115 -12.67 5.75 8.46
CA MET A 115 -12.43 4.86 7.30
C MET A 115 -12.21 3.39 7.68
N VAL A 116 -11.79 3.15 8.92
CA VAL A 116 -11.60 1.83 9.51
C VAL A 116 -12.83 1.36 10.31
N GLY A 117 -13.75 2.27 10.64
CA GLY A 117 -14.98 1.94 11.33
C GLY A 117 -15.86 1.00 10.51
N GLU A 118 -16.82 0.35 11.19
CA GLU A 118 -17.84 -0.44 10.50
C GLU A 118 -18.52 0.45 9.45
N PRO A 119 -18.56 0.04 8.18
CA PRO A 119 -19.23 0.81 7.15
C PRO A 119 -20.68 0.99 7.60
N LEU A 120 -21.16 2.24 7.60
CA LEU A 120 -22.59 2.51 7.68
C LEU A 120 -23.21 1.74 6.52
N SER A 121 -23.86 0.62 6.83
CA SER A 121 -24.59 -0.15 5.84
C SER A 121 -25.75 0.73 5.37
N PHE A 122 -25.48 1.52 4.34
CA PHE A 122 -26.52 2.12 3.53
C PHE A 122 -27.17 0.93 2.85
N GLY A 123 -28.29 0.46 3.41
CA GLY A 123 -29.11 -0.58 2.81
C GLY A 123 -29.33 -0.23 1.34
N GLY A 124 -28.67 -0.97 0.47
CA GLY A 124 -28.61 -0.73 -0.95
C GLY A 124 -29.11 -1.98 -1.65
N MET A 125 -30.21 -1.81 -2.38
CA MET A 125 -30.89 -2.84 -3.15
C MET A 125 -29.94 -3.47 -4.17
N GLU A 126 -30.27 -4.70 -4.59
CA GLU A 126 -29.62 -5.48 -5.66
C GLU A 126 -29.72 -4.79 -7.04
N GLU A 127 -29.24 -3.55 -7.17
CA GLU A 127 -29.06 -2.93 -8.48
C GLU A 127 -27.79 -3.50 -9.12
N GLU A 128 -27.91 -3.92 -10.38
CA GLU A 128 -26.76 -4.29 -11.21
C GLU A 128 -25.75 -3.13 -11.22
N VAL A 129 -24.57 -3.35 -10.64
CA VAL A 129 -23.50 -2.35 -10.63
C VAL A 129 -23.06 -2.07 -12.07
N SER A 130 -23.29 -0.84 -12.53
CA SER A 130 -22.85 -0.40 -13.85
C SER A 130 -21.33 -0.47 -14.02
N PHE A 131 -20.85 -0.74 -15.23
CA PHE A 131 -19.42 -0.64 -15.58
C PHE A 131 -18.80 0.71 -15.20
N LEU A 132 -19.55 1.81 -15.27
CA LEU A 132 -19.06 3.12 -14.84
C LEU A 132 -18.83 3.16 -13.32
N ALA A 133 -19.73 2.59 -12.53
CA ALA A 133 -19.57 2.49 -11.08
C ALA A 133 -18.38 1.60 -10.72
N LEU A 134 -18.18 0.50 -11.43
CA LEU A 134 -17.03 -0.39 -11.26
C LEU A 134 -15.70 0.31 -11.60
N PHE A 135 -15.68 1.07 -12.71
CA PHE A 135 -14.53 1.86 -13.13
C PHE A 135 -14.17 2.96 -12.12
N ILE A 136 -15.17 3.75 -11.67
CA ILE A 136 -14.97 4.80 -10.66
C ILE A 136 -14.57 4.17 -9.32
N GLY A 137 -15.20 3.07 -8.94
CA GLY A 137 -14.88 2.31 -7.73
C GLY A 137 -13.43 1.83 -7.73
N GLY A 138 -12.97 1.26 -8.84
CA GLY A 138 -11.56 0.90 -9.02
C GLY A 138 -10.63 2.09 -8.93
N ALA A 139 -10.96 3.20 -9.61
CA ALA A 139 -10.15 4.41 -9.59
C ALA A 139 -10.01 5.00 -8.17
N LEU A 140 -11.10 5.13 -7.43
CA LEU A 140 -11.09 5.69 -6.08
C LEU A 140 -10.45 4.73 -5.07
N ALA A 141 -10.70 3.44 -5.18
CA ALA A 141 -10.15 2.45 -4.24
C ALA A 141 -8.63 2.36 -4.34
N THR A 142 -8.06 2.28 -5.55
CA THR A 142 -6.59 2.22 -5.69
C THR A 142 -5.93 3.56 -5.46
N ALA A 143 -6.60 4.68 -5.78
CA ALA A 143 -6.14 5.99 -5.36
C ALA A 143 -6.05 6.05 -3.82
N ALA A 144 -7.10 5.63 -3.10
CA ALA A 144 -7.08 5.59 -1.65
C ALA A 144 -5.93 4.73 -1.08
N MET A 145 -5.55 3.63 -1.75
CA MET A 145 -4.42 2.78 -1.34
C MET A 145 -3.05 3.48 -1.40
N ILE A 146 -2.91 4.59 -2.13
CA ILE A 146 -1.68 5.42 -2.11
C ILE A 146 -1.59 6.24 -0.82
N ILE A 147 -2.73 6.58 -0.21
CA ILE A 147 -2.77 7.35 1.04
C ILE A 147 -2.55 6.39 2.22
N PRO A 148 -1.55 6.65 3.09
CA PRO A 148 -1.27 5.75 4.21
C PRO A 148 -2.44 5.71 5.18
N GLY A 149 -2.85 4.49 5.55
CA GLY A 149 -3.93 4.27 6.53
C GLY A 149 -5.34 4.22 5.95
N ILE A 150 -5.52 4.22 4.62
CA ILE A 150 -6.85 4.05 4.00
C ILE A 150 -6.91 2.71 3.24
N PRO A 151 -7.65 1.71 3.74
CA PRO A 151 -7.83 0.45 3.02
C PRO A 151 -8.67 0.66 1.74
N GLY A 152 -8.18 0.18 0.59
CA GLY A 152 -8.94 0.24 -0.66
C GLY A 152 -10.28 -0.50 -0.59
N SER A 153 -10.34 -1.59 0.17
CA SER A 153 -11.58 -2.35 0.42
C SER A 153 -12.67 -1.53 1.09
N SER A 154 -12.32 -0.65 2.05
CA SER A 154 -13.29 0.24 2.69
C SER A 154 -13.96 1.17 1.68
N VAL A 155 -13.20 1.68 0.72
CA VAL A 155 -13.73 2.52 -0.36
C VAL A 155 -14.66 1.73 -1.28
N LEU A 156 -14.31 0.48 -1.63
CA LEU A 156 -15.18 -0.37 -2.44
C LEU A 156 -16.51 -0.69 -1.75
N ILE A 157 -16.48 -0.94 -0.44
CA ILE A 157 -17.69 -1.19 0.35
C ILE A 157 -18.55 0.08 0.42
N LEU A 158 -17.95 1.24 0.68
CA LEU A 158 -18.67 2.52 0.68
C LEU A 158 -19.28 2.86 -0.68
N MET A 159 -18.63 2.45 -1.77
CA MET A 159 -19.12 2.61 -3.14
C MET A 159 -20.16 1.53 -3.53
N GLY A 160 -20.41 0.53 -2.68
CA GLY A 160 -21.35 -0.57 -2.96
C GLY A 160 -20.89 -1.54 -4.05
N VAL A 161 -19.62 -1.52 -4.44
CA VAL A 161 -19.09 -2.34 -5.55
C VAL A 161 -18.25 -3.53 -5.07
N TYR A 162 -18.07 -3.68 -3.76
CA TYR A 162 -17.23 -4.72 -3.16
C TYR A 162 -17.69 -6.13 -3.54
N ASP A 163 -19.00 -6.41 -3.43
CA ASP A 163 -19.54 -7.75 -3.69
C ASP A 163 -19.39 -8.15 -5.16
N VAL A 164 -19.65 -7.23 -6.10
CA VAL A 164 -19.44 -7.47 -7.54
C VAL A 164 -17.98 -7.75 -7.84
N MET A 165 -17.05 -7.01 -7.22
CA MET A 165 -15.61 -7.30 -7.36
C MET A 165 -15.22 -8.64 -6.75
N PHE A 166 -15.79 -9.01 -5.61
CA PHE A 166 -15.53 -10.29 -4.97
C PHE A 166 -15.99 -11.47 -5.84
N VAL A 167 -17.21 -11.40 -6.37
CA VAL A 167 -17.73 -12.40 -7.31
C VAL A 167 -16.89 -12.44 -8.59
N SER A 168 -16.57 -11.28 -9.17
CA SER A 168 -15.76 -11.19 -10.41
C SER A 168 -14.38 -11.84 -10.27
N ILE A 169 -13.75 -11.73 -9.10
CA ILE A 169 -12.46 -12.38 -8.83
C ILE A 169 -12.61 -13.89 -8.74
N ASN A 170 -13.64 -14.38 -8.02
CA ASN A 170 -13.85 -15.81 -7.81
C ASN A 170 -14.30 -16.54 -9.08
N GLU A 171 -15.11 -15.90 -9.91
CA GLU A 171 -15.62 -16.46 -11.17
C GLU A 171 -14.73 -16.12 -12.38
N LEU A 172 -13.65 -15.37 -12.17
CA LEU A 172 -12.77 -14.87 -13.23
C LEU A 172 -13.54 -14.12 -14.33
N ASP A 173 -14.46 -13.25 -13.94
CA ASP A 173 -15.16 -12.36 -14.87
C ASP A 173 -14.19 -11.32 -15.43
N ILE A 174 -13.57 -11.68 -16.55
CA ILE A 174 -12.52 -10.89 -17.19
C ILE A 174 -13.03 -9.50 -17.60
N VAL A 175 -14.31 -9.36 -17.96
CA VAL A 175 -14.85 -8.06 -18.41
C VAL A 175 -14.88 -7.09 -17.24
N ASN A 176 -15.49 -7.49 -16.13
CA ASN A 176 -15.55 -6.67 -14.92
C ASN A 176 -14.16 -6.38 -14.35
N LEU A 177 -13.27 -7.38 -14.33
CA LEU A 177 -11.89 -7.21 -13.88
C LEU A 177 -11.09 -6.22 -14.76
N LEU A 178 -11.29 -6.23 -16.08
CA LEU A 178 -10.64 -5.28 -16.99
C LEU A 178 -11.17 -3.85 -16.81
N VAL A 179 -12.47 -3.68 -16.66
CA VAL A 179 -13.09 -2.37 -16.40
C VAL A 179 -12.59 -1.79 -15.08
N PHE A 180 -12.62 -2.59 -14.01
CA PHE A 180 -12.05 -2.22 -12.71
C PHE A 180 -10.56 -1.88 -12.83
N GLY A 181 -9.78 -2.73 -13.49
CA GLY A 181 -8.34 -2.57 -13.68
C GLY A 181 -7.98 -1.29 -14.44
N ALA A 182 -8.76 -0.93 -15.47
CA ALA A 182 -8.57 0.33 -16.18
C ALA A 182 -8.82 1.54 -15.28
N GLY A 183 -9.89 1.48 -14.46
CA GLY A 183 -10.19 2.49 -13.45
C GLY A 183 -9.06 2.62 -12.43
N ALA A 184 -8.60 1.50 -11.89
CA ALA A 184 -7.51 1.42 -10.92
C ALA A 184 -6.21 2.06 -11.43
N ILE A 185 -5.79 1.77 -12.67
CA ILE A 185 -4.60 2.37 -13.27
C ILE A 185 -4.77 3.89 -13.38
N MET A 186 -5.92 4.33 -13.92
CA MET A 186 -6.18 5.75 -14.13
C MET A 186 -6.24 6.53 -12.80
N GLY A 187 -6.95 6.01 -11.80
CA GLY A 187 -7.06 6.60 -10.47
C GLY A 187 -5.72 6.72 -9.75
N THR A 188 -4.89 5.67 -9.85
CA THR A 188 -3.53 5.67 -9.28
C THR A 188 -2.67 6.76 -9.92
N VAL A 189 -2.63 6.81 -11.26
CA VAL A 189 -1.83 7.82 -11.99
C VAL A 189 -2.30 9.24 -11.67
N LEU A 190 -3.62 9.46 -11.66
CA LEU A 190 -4.21 10.77 -11.36
C LEU A 190 -3.84 11.23 -9.94
N LEU A 191 -4.04 10.37 -8.94
CA LEU A 191 -3.73 10.73 -7.57
C LEU A 191 -2.24 10.94 -7.35
N LEU A 192 -1.36 10.11 -7.92
CA LEU A 192 0.09 10.29 -7.82
C LEU A 192 0.52 11.66 -8.35
N ASN A 193 -0.05 12.11 -9.47
CA ASN A 193 0.24 13.42 -10.04
C ASN A 193 -0.24 14.56 -9.11
N ILE A 194 -1.48 14.47 -8.61
CA ILE A 194 -2.04 15.47 -7.68
C ILE A 194 -1.22 15.50 -6.38
N LEU A 195 -0.91 14.34 -5.83
CA LEU A 195 -0.19 14.21 -4.56
C LEU A 195 1.23 14.74 -4.69
N SER A 196 1.93 14.47 -5.79
CA SER A 196 3.26 15.04 -6.06
C SER A 196 3.22 16.57 -6.01
N GLN A 197 2.27 17.18 -6.72
CA GLN A 197 2.11 18.64 -6.75
C GLN A 197 1.75 19.23 -5.38
N LEU A 198 0.89 18.56 -4.62
CA LEU A 198 0.51 18.99 -3.29
C LEU A 198 1.67 18.82 -2.30
N TYR A 199 2.47 17.77 -2.43
CA TYR A 199 3.61 17.51 -1.55
C TYR A 199 4.71 18.57 -1.74
N ASP A 200 4.95 19.02 -2.97
CA ASP A 200 5.90 20.11 -3.25
C ASP A 200 5.52 21.43 -2.58
N ARG A 201 4.21 21.73 -2.50
CA ARG A 201 3.71 23.00 -1.93
C ARG A 201 3.37 22.92 -0.44
N TYR A 202 2.93 21.76 0.04
CA TYR A 202 2.33 21.58 1.38
C TYR A 202 2.90 20.40 2.15
N LYS A 203 4.16 19.99 1.87
CA LYS A 203 4.87 18.87 2.51
C LYS A 203 4.55 18.70 4.00
N ALA A 204 4.76 19.75 4.81
CA ALA A 204 4.55 19.67 6.24
C ALA A 204 3.09 19.37 6.61
N LYS A 205 2.12 20.09 6.00
CA LYS A 205 0.69 19.90 6.29
C LYS A 205 0.24 18.48 5.92
N LEU A 206 0.63 17.99 4.74
CA LEU A 206 0.32 16.61 4.31
C LEU A 206 0.97 15.57 5.21
N SER A 207 2.22 15.77 5.61
CA SER A 207 2.93 14.83 6.47
C SER A 207 2.27 14.71 7.85
N TYR A 208 1.84 15.82 8.44
CA TYR A 208 1.05 15.80 9.68
C TYR A 208 -0.35 15.19 9.49
N PHE A 209 -0.99 15.44 8.34
CA PHE A 209 -2.26 14.80 8.00
C PHE A 209 -2.13 13.28 7.87
N PHE A 210 -1.10 12.80 7.17
CA PHE A 210 -0.78 11.39 7.00
C PHE A 210 -0.38 10.72 8.32
N ALA A 211 0.42 11.39 9.15
CA ALA A 211 0.71 10.93 10.51
C ALA A 211 -0.58 10.73 11.33
N GLY A 212 -1.52 11.68 11.21
CA GLY A 212 -2.86 11.56 11.79
C GLY A 212 -3.64 10.37 11.24
N LEU A 213 -3.72 10.22 9.91
CA LEU A 213 -4.41 9.08 9.27
C LEU A 213 -3.84 7.73 9.71
N ILE A 214 -2.52 7.62 9.80
CA ILE A 214 -1.83 6.42 10.30
C ILE A 214 -2.25 6.12 11.74
N LEU A 215 -2.28 7.13 12.62
CA LEU A 215 -2.74 6.96 13.99
C LEU A 215 -4.21 6.55 14.06
N GLY A 216 -5.09 7.21 13.31
CA GLY A 216 -6.53 6.91 13.30
C GLY A 216 -6.85 5.50 12.80
N SER A 217 -6.19 5.09 11.73
CA SER A 217 -6.39 3.78 11.10
C SER A 217 -5.73 2.62 11.85
N SER A 218 -4.74 2.90 12.71
CA SER A 218 -4.03 1.89 13.50
C SER A 218 -4.95 1.01 14.36
N ARG A 219 -6.14 1.51 14.72
CA ARG A 219 -7.17 0.74 15.43
C ARG A 219 -7.57 -0.55 14.72
N SER A 220 -7.54 -0.58 13.38
CA SER A 220 -7.86 -1.79 12.59
C SER A 220 -6.89 -2.95 12.84
N MET A 221 -5.66 -2.64 13.29
CA MET A 221 -4.56 -3.60 13.36
C MET A 221 -4.23 -3.99 14.81
N VAL A 222 -5.11 -3.69 15.76
CA VAL A 222 -4.92 -4.07 17.16
C VAL A 222 -5.13 -5.59 17.30
N PRO A 223 -4.14 -6.34 17.84
CA PRO A 223 -4.28 -7.79 18.04
C PRO A 223 -5.36 -8.09 19.09
N SER A 224 -6.03 -9.24 18.95
CA SER A 224 -7.10 -9.63 19.87
C SER A 224 -6.57 -10.10 21.23
N THR A 225 -5.36 -10.64 21.26
CA THR A 225 -4.66 -11.03 22.48
C THR A 225 -3.38 -10.21 22.69
N LEU A 226 -3.08 -9.91 23.96
CA LEU A 226 -1.86 -9.19 24.37
C LEU A 226 -0.95 -10.12 25.17
N SER A 227 -0.33 -11.07 24.48
CA SER A 227 0.67 -11.97 25.06
C SER A 227 2.10 -11.43 24.84
N VAL A 228 3.04 -11.87 25.67
CA VAL A 228 4.46 -11.47 25.56
C VAL A 228 5.04 -11.73 24.15
N PRO A 229 4.79 -12.90 23.50
CA PRO A 229 5.25 -13.12 22.13
C PRO A 229 4.70 -12.10 21.12
N ILE A 230 3.42 -11.73 21.24
CA ILE A 230 2.78 -10.75 20.35
C ILE A 230 3.42 -9.38 20.53
N ILE A 231 3.67 -8.95 21.76
CA ILE A 231 4.37 -7.68 22.04
C ILE A 231 5.78 -7.70 21.47
N MET A 232 6.51 -8.82 21.55
CA MET A 232 7.82 -8.94 20.90
C MET A 232 7.73 -8.78 19.38
N VAL A 233 6.73 -9.38 18.75
CA VAL A 233 6.51 -9.26 17.30
C VAL A 233 6.17 -7.83 16.90
N PHE A 234 5.36 -7.11 17.67
CA PHE A 234 5.13 -5.67 17.52
C PHE A 234 6.46 -4.89 17.57
N VAL A 235 7.28 -5.13 18.60
CA VAL A 235 8.55 -4.43 18.79
C VAL A 235 9.51 -4.71 17.64
N ILE A 236 9.54 -5.95 17.12
CA ILE A 236 10.35 -6.31 15.95
C ILE A 236 9.90 -5.51 14.72
N GLY A 237 8.59 -5.47 14.43
CA GLY A 237 8.06 -4.69 13.31
C GLY A 237 8.35 -3.20 13.45
N PHE A 238 8.15 -2.65 14.65
CA PHE A 238 8.45 -1.26 14.96
C PHE A 238 9.94 -0.93 14.76
N ALA A 239 10.84 -1.75 15.32
CA ALA A 239 12.28 -1.57 15.21
C ALA A 239 12.75 -1.64 13.75
N LEU A 240 12.23 -2.58 12.97
CA LEU A 240 12.59 -2.77 11.57
C LEU A 240 12.39 -1.49 10.74
N VAL A 241 11.22 -0.85 10.86
CA VAL A 241 10.92 0.38 10.14
C VAL A 241 11.64 1.58 10.77
N TRP A 242 11.69 1.66 12.10
CA TRP A 242 12.31 2.77 12.82
C TRP A 242 13.79 2.96 12.48
N PHE A 243 14.55 1.86 12.40
CA PHE A 243 15.97 1.91 12.06
C PHE A 243 16.21 2.10 10.56
N SER A 244 15.32 1.56 9.70
CA SER A 244 15.42 1.78 8.24
C SER A 244 15.18 3.25 7.88
N SER A 245 14.27 3.92 8.59
CA SER A 245 14.00 5.37 8.46
C SER A 245 15.24 6.24 8.72
N ASN A 246 16.04 5.88 9.75
CA ASN A 246 17.25 6.63 10.09
C ASN A 246 18.33 6.55 8.99
N ARG A 247 18.40 5.46 8.23
CA ARG A 247 19.37 5.31 7.14
C ARG A 247 19.06 6.24 5.97
N GLN A 248 17.79 6.36 5.58
CA GLN A 248 17.38 7.27 4.52
C GLN A 248 17.63 8.74 4.88
N GLY A 249 17.49 9.10 6.16
CA GLY A 249 17.82 10.44 6.65
C GLY A 249 19.31 10.78 6.53
N GLY A 250 20.19 9.83 6.87
CA GLY A 250 21.65 10.02 6.78
C GLY A 250 22.19 10.03 5.34
N GLU A 251 21.55 9.31 4.41
CA GLU A 251 21.92 9.34 2.98
C GLU A 251 21.53 10.66 2.30
N LEU A 252 20.42 11.29 2.71
CA LEU A 252 19.98 12.61 2.22
C LEU A 252 20.79 13.78 2.83
N GLU A 253 21.37 13.61 4.02
CA GLU A 253 22.27 14.61 4.62
C GLU A 253 23.70 14.54 4.06
N ALA A 254 24.07 13.42 3.43
CA ALA A 254 25.38 13.19 2.82
C ALA A 254 25.45 13.50 1.31
N ALA A 255 24.31 13.83 0.69
CA ALA A 255 24.17 14.17 -0.74
C ALA A 255 23.92 15.68 -0.92
#